data_AF-A0A6B0YQM7-F1
#
_entry.id   AF-A0A6B0YQM7-F1
#
_cell.length_a   1.000
_cell.length_b   1.000
_cell.length_c   1.000
_cell.angle_alpha   90.00
_cell.angle_beta   90.00
_cell.angle_gamma   90.00
#
_symmetry.space_group_name_H-M   'P 1'
#
loop_
_entity.id
_entity.type
_entity.pdbx_description
1 polymer ?
#
loop_
_entity_poly.entity_id
_entity_poly.type
_entity_poly.pdbx_seq_one_letter_code
_entity_poly.pdbx_strand_id
1 'polypeptide(L)'
;MADTEGGDADSSDNGAQMTASGSADVPQLSGDLITDGVPPPFRTSGFSTDFSRRTVEWDSILSGGPPKDGIPAVDSPVFESLVAGDEWLEDVDPVILFSHGDVSRAYPLSILIWHEIVNDEVDGQPVSITFCPLCNASIVFDRNFNGQVLDFGTTGRLRNSDLIMYDRQTETWWQQFTGEGIVGKYAGEQLRFLTSQVLSWKDFKDAHPEGEVLSRPNMPRNYGYNPYVGYDSTSRPFLFQGTPDARLAPAERVLGLTTETEAIAYPFQALEEAGVVHDSFGGVELAIFHKAGLASALDSSVISKGRDIGAVAVYERQVGDQLLTFSPNDDGTFSDAETGSTWDILGEAVEGPLTGKKLTPILHFDHFWFAWAAFFPVTELYSPS
;
A
#
# COMPACT_ATOMS: atom_id res chain seq x y z
N MET A 1 61.45 -19.00 -3.69
CA MET A 1 61.78 -17.58 -3.44
C MET A 1 61.09 -16.82 -4.57
N ALA A 2 59.85 -16.39 -4.28
CA ALA A 2 59.43 -14.98 -4.21
C ALA A 2 59.24 -14.41 -5.63
N ASP A 3 58.01 -14.37 -6.16
CA ASP A 3 56.90 -13.41 -5.91
C ASP A 3 57.12 -12.04 -6.58
N THR A 4 56.17 -11.66 -7.45
CA THR A 4 55.42 -10.37 -7.56
C THR A 4 54.85 -10.21 -8.98
N GLU A 5 53.53 -10.38 -9.15
CA GLU A 5 52.44 -9.36 -9.19
C GLU A 5 52.33 -8.72 -10.60
N GLY A 6 51.21 -8.75 -11.34
CA GLY A 6 49.79 -8.90 -10.96
C GLY A 6 49.14 -7.53 -10.89
N GLY A 7 48.75 -6.95 -12.03
CA GLY A 7 48.09 -5.65 -12.12
C GLY A 7 46.74 -5.79 -12.83
N ASP A 8 45.69 -6.02 -12.05
CA ASP A 8 44.31 -5.90 -12.49
C ASP A 8 43.81 -4.48 -12.22
N ALA A 9 43.16 -3.90 -13.22
CA ALA A 9 42.58 -2.57 -13.19
C ALA A 9 41.28 -2.62 -12.37
N ASP A 10 41.28 -1.83 -11.30
CA ASP A 10 40.18 -1.60 -10.37
C ASP A 10 39.08 -0.77 -11.07
N SER A 11 37.99 -1.41 -11.47
CA SER A 11 36.75 -0.74 -11.86
C SER A 11 35.90 -0.56 -10.61
N SER A 12 35.98 0.64 -10.02
CA SER A 12 35.14 1.06 -8.91
C SER A 12 33.69 1.21 -9.39
N ASP A 13 32.89 0.18 -9.16
CA ASP A 13 31.44 0.20 -9.27
C ASP A 13 30.88 0.90 -8.03
N ASN A 14 30.52 2.17 -8.19
CA ASN A 14 29.81 2.94 -7.16
C ASN A 14 28.34 2.50 -7.17
N GLY A 15 28.07 1.35 -6.53
CA GLY A 15 26.73 0.99 -6.12
C GLY A 15 26.18 2.06 -5.19
N ALA A 16 25.28 2.89 -5.70
CA ALA A 16 24.48 3.79 -4.89
C ALA A 16 23.66 2.94 -3.92
N GLN A 17 24.15 2.88 -2.69
CA GLN A 17 23.49 2.22 -1.57
C GLN A 17 22.18 2.99 -1.34
N MET A 18 21.06 2.41 -1.77
CA MET A 18 19.72 2.92 -1.42
C MET A 18 19.64 2.96 0.10
N THR A 19 19.75 4.16 0.67
CA THR A 19 19.44 4.38 2.07
C THR A 19 17.94 4.22 2.20
N ALA A 20 17.52 3.09 2.77
CA ALA A 20 16.14 2.85 3.17
C ALA A 20 15.66 4.01 4.06
N SER A 21 14.76 4.84 3.55
CA SER A 21 13.86 5.66 4.36
C SER A 21 12.90 4.70 5.07
N GLY A 22 13.40 4.11 6.15
CA GLY A 22 12.66 3.15 6.96
C GLY A 22 11.67 3.89 7.84
N SER A 23 10.36 3.59 7.70
CA SER A 23 9.26 3.78 8.66
C SER A 23 9.07 5.12 9.39
N ALA A 24 9.98 6.08 9.28
CA ALA A 24 9.95 7.37 9.94
C ALA A 24 8.85 8.26 9.37
N ASP A 25 8.28 7.90 8.22
CA ASP A 25 7.30 8.74 7.54
C ASP A 25 5.86 8.49 8.02
N VAL A 26 5.59 7.49 8.86
CA VAL A 26 4.25 7.23 9.42
C VAL A 26 4.26 7.47 10.94
N PRO A 27 3.44 8.39 11.47
CA PRO A 27 3.44 8.70 12.89
C PRO A 27 2.86 7.53 13.70
N GLN A 28 3.41 7.31 14.90
CA GLN A 28 2.72 6.49 15.89
C GLN A 28 1.48 7.24 16.39
N LEU A 29 0.30 6.72 16.08
CA LEU A 29 -0.97 7.42 16.29
C LEU A 29 -1.66 7.06 17.61
N SER A 30 -1.26 5.97 18.26
CA SER A 30 -1.85 5.57 19.52
C SER A 30 -1.29 6.35 20.72
N GLY A 31 -2.02 6.27 21.84
CA GLY A 31 -1.59 6.87 23.09
C GLY A 31 -0.54 6.03 23.83
N ASP A 32 -0.17 6.49 25.02
CA ASP A 32 0.73 5.76 25.91
C ASP A 32 0.28 4.31 26.13
N LEU A 33 1.25 3.41 26.31
CA LEU A 33 0.98 2.00 26.60
C LEU A 33 0.09 1.84 27.84
N ILE A 34 -1.07 1.21 27.66
CA ILE A 34 -2.03 0.92 28.72
C ILE A 34 -1.73 -0.47 29.28
N THR A 35 -1.44 -0.51 30.60
CA THR A 35 -1.13 -1.74 31.35
C THR A 35 -1.98 -1.90 32.62
N ASP A 36 -3.22 -1.44 32.58
CA ASP A 36 -4.16 -1.44 33.72
C ASP A 36 -4.69 -2.83 34.10
N GLY A 37 -4.41 -3.86 33.29
CA GLY A 37 -4.87 -5.22 33.49
C GLY A 37 -6.37 -5.44 33.26
N VAL A 38 -7.09 -4.45 32.71
CA VAL A 38 -8.52 -4.60 32.36
C VAL A 38 -8.64 -5.58 31.20
N PRO A 39 -9.33 -6.72 31.35
CA PRO A 39 -9.44 -7.71 30.28
C PRO A 39 -10.39 -7.22 29.18
N PRO A 40 -10.24 -7.73 27.94
CA PRO A 40 -11.13 -7.37 26.85
C PRO A 40 -12.57 -7.80 27.13
N PRO A 41 -13.58 -6.99 26.78
CA PRO A 41 -15.00 -7.28 27.01
C PRO A 41 -15.58 -8.25 25.97
N PHE A 42 -14.73 -8.86 25.13
CA PHE A 42 -15.12 -9.75 24.04
C PHE A 42 -14.37 -11.09 24.11
N ARG A 43 -14.88 -12.09 23.38
CA ARG A 43 -14.24 -13.42 23.33
C ARG A 43 -12.86 -13.34 22.67
N THR A 44 -11.88 -13.89 23.38
CA THR A 44 -10.48 -14.05 22.94
C THR A 44 -10.11 -15.51 22.70
N SER A 45 -11.10 -16.42 22.68
CA SER A 45 -10.88 -17.84 22.42
C SER A 45 -10.15 -18.05 21.09
N GLY A 46 -9.07 -18.82 21.12
CA GLY A 46 -8.20 -19.05 19.95
C GLY A 46 -6.97 -18.12 19.92
N PHE A 47 -6.89 -17.14 20.82
CA PHE A 47 -5.69 -16.33 21.05
C PHE A 47 -5.02 -16.68 22.39
N SER A 48 -3.70 -16.51 22.38
CA SER A 48 -2.71 -16.57 23.44
C SER A 48 -2.00 -15.22 23.62
N THR A 49 -2.48 -14.19 22.92
CA THR A 49 -2.09 -12.77 23.04
C THR A 49 -2.01 -12.32 24.51
N ASP A 50 -0.98 -11.53 24.82
CA ASP A 50 -0.90 -10.80 26.08
C ASP A 50 -1.84 -9.58 26.09
N PHE A 51 -3.10 -9.80 26.49
CA PHE A 51 -4.11 -8.74 26.57
C PHE A 51 -3.89 -7.75 27.74
N SER A 52 -2.81 -7.88 28.52
CA SER A 52 -2.49 -6.90 29.58
C SER A 52 -1.81 -5.64 29.03
N ARG A 53 -1.39 -5.66 27.76
CA ARG A 53 -0.69 -4.58 27.08
C ARG A 53 -1.49 -4.16 25.86
N ARG A 54 -1.85 -2.87 25.77
CA ARG A 54 -2.53 -2.30 24.60
C ARG A 54 -2.24 -0.82 24.45
N THR A 55 -2.45 -0.27 23.27
CA THR A 55 -2.33 1.18 23.00
C THR A 55 -3.66 1.83 22.62
N VAL A 56 -4.73 1.02 22.53
CA VAL A 56 -6.08 1.45 22.19
C VAL A 56 -7.09 0.98 23.24
N GLU A 57 -8.20 1.69 23.36
CA GLU A 57 -9.30 1.26 24.23
C GLU A 57 -10.09 0.09 23.65
N TRP A 58 -10.60 -0.77 24.52
CA TRP A 58 -11.29 -1.98 24.10
C TRP A 58 -12.58 -1.72 23.30
N ASP A 59 -13.25 -0.61 23.56
CA ASP A 59 -14.47 -0.21 22.85
C ASP A 59 -14.22 0.20 21.39
N SER A 60 -12.99 0.57 21.05
CA SER A 60 -12.57 0.84 19.67
C SER A 60 -12.40 -0.42 18.81
N ILE A 61 -12.37 -1.61 19.43
CA ILE A 61 -12.18 -2.88 18.73
C ILE A 61 -13.53 -3.59 18.56
N LEU A 62 -13.92 -3.79 17.31
CA LEU A 62 -15.20 -4.37 16.92
C LEU A 62 -15.03 -5.76 16.29
N SER A 63 -16.09 -6.56 16.35
CA SER A 63 -16.15 -7.83 15.61
C SER A 63 -16.48 -7.55 14.15
N GLY A 64 -15.61 -7.94 13.22
CA GLY A 64 -15.90 -7.94 11.79
C GLY A 64 -16.90 -9.03 11.38
N GLY A 65 -17.06 -10.06 12.22
CA GLY A 65 -17.97 -11.19 12.00
C GLY A 65 -17.24 -12.52 11.82
N PRO A 66 -16.22 -12.60 10.95
CA PRO A 66 -15.35 -13.77 10.87
C PRO A 66 -14.62 -14.03 12.20
N PRO A 67 -14.33 -15.31 12.54
CA PRO A 67 -13.41 -15.63 13.63
C PRO A 67 -11.95 -15.34 13.23
N LYS A 68 -11.00 -15.58 14.14
CA LYS A 68 -9.57 -15.67 13.83
C LYS A 68 -9.35 -16.59 12.62
N ASP A 69 -8.60 -16.10 11.64
CA ASP A 69 -8.34 -16.73 10.34
C ASP A 69 -9.60 -17.11 9.53
N GLY A 70 -10.75 -16.50 9.84
CA GLY A 70 -12.00 -16.70 9.09
C GLY A 70 -11.92 -16.18 7.65
N ILE A 71 -10.99 -15.26 7.41
CA ILE A 71 -10.52 -14.84 6.09
C ILE A 71 -9.06 -15.31 6.00
N PRO A 72 -8.80 -16.46 5.36
CA PRO A 72 -7.48 -17.08 5.41
C PRO A 72 -6.47 -16.31 4.58
N ALA A 73 -5.34 -15.94 5.19
CA ALA A 73 -4.19 -15.39 4.49
C ALA A 73 -3.61 -16.39 3.47
N VAL A 74 -2.91 -15.89 2.45
CA VAL A 74 -2.12 -16.71 1.52
C VAL A 74 -0.69 -16.80 2.07
N ASP A 75 -0.37 -17.91 2.73
CA ASP A 75 0.93 -18.12 3.41
C ASP A 75 1.99 -18.81 2.53
N SER A 76 1.60 -19.30 1.36
CA SER A 76 2.50 -19.94 0.40
C SER A 76 2.06 -19.55 -1.01
N PRO A 77 2.24 -18.27 -1.38
CA PRO A 77 1.82 -17.78 -2.68
C PRO A 77 2.53 -18.54 -3.80
N VAL A 78 1.78 -18.83 -4.85
CA VAL A 78 2.31 -19.39 -6.09
C VAL A 78 2.09 -18.34 -7.16
N PHE A 79 3.10 -18.13 -7.99
CA PHE A 79 3.07 -17.13 -9.05
C PHE A 79 2.97 -17.79 -10.42
N GLU A 80 2.35 -17.08 -11.35
CA GLU A 80 2.18 -17.48 -12.74
C GLU A 80 2.67 -16.37 -13.68
N SER A 81 2.86 -16.71 -14.95
CA SER A 81 3.32 -15.75 -15.95
C SER A 81 2.22 -14.76 -16.34
N LEU A 82 2.62 -13.63 -16.94
CA LEU A 82 1.69 -12.63 -17.48
C LEU A 82 0.66 -13.24 -18.44
N VAL A 83 1.09 -14.19 -19.29
CA VAL A 83 0.21 -14.90 -20.23
C VAL A 83 -0.87 -15.71 -19.52
N ALA A 84 -0.55 -16.33 -18.38
CA ALA A 84 -1.55 -17.04 -17.57
C ALA A 84 -2.48 -16.07 -16.86
N GLY A 85 -1.96 -14.93 -16.38
CA GLY A 85 -2.76 -13.84 -15.83
C GLY A 85 -3.80 -13.29 -16.81
N ASP A 86 -3.41 -13.10 -18.07
CA ASP A 86 -4.30 -12.65 -19.16
C ASP A 86 -5.49 -13.58 -19.44
N GLU A 87 -5.48 -14.82 -18.93
CA GLU A 87 -6.64 -15.72 -19.05
C GLU A 87 -7.81 -15.34 -18.14
N TRP A 88 -7.58 -14.48 -17.12
CA TRP A 88 -8.60 -14.18 -16.11
C TRP A 88 -8.56 -12.76 -15.53
N LEU A 89 -7.52 -11.97 -15.82
CA LEU A 89 -7.45 -10.54 -15.57
C LEU A 89 -7.72 -9.76 -16.85
N GLU A 90 -8.49 -8.69 -16.73
CA GLU A 90 -8.68 -7.69 -17.78
C GLU A 90 -7.66 -6.56 -17.59
N ASP A 91 -7.34 -5.83 -18.67
CA ASP A 91 -6.32 -4.77 -18.67
C ASP A 91 -6.52 -3.70 -17.58
N VAL A 92 -7.77 -3.42 -17.21
CA VAL A 92 -8.14 -2.41 -16.18
C VAL A 92 -8.19 -2.97 -14.76
N ASP A 93 -8.02 -4.28 -14.57
CA ASP A 93 -8.10 -4.88 -13.23
C ASP A 93 -6.98 -4.34 -12.32
N PRO A 94 -7.30 -3.95 -11.09
CA PRO A 94 -6.33 -3.38 -10.16
C PRO A 94 -5.43 -4.46 -9.54
N VAL A 95 -4.12 -4.21 -9.56
CA VAL A 95 -3.10 -5.02 -8.93
C VAL A 95 -2.23 -4.16 -8.01
N ILE A 96 -1.86 -4.68 -6.84
CA ILE A 96 -0.77 -4.11 -6.06
C ILE A 96 0.53 -4.56 -6.71
N LEU A 97 1.36 -3.62 -7.15
CA LEU A 97 2.73 -3.86 -7.57
C LEU A 97 3.66 -3.76 -6.35
N PHE A 98 4.50 -4.76 -6.17
CA PHE A 98 5.68 -4.68 -5.32
C PHE A 98 6.91 -5.26 -6.03
N SER A 99 8.02 -4.54 -5.95
CA SER A 99 9.30 -4.93 -6.54
C SER A 99 10.41 -4.89 -5.51
N HIS A 100 11.26 -5.91 -5.51
CA HIS A 100 12.51 -5.95 -4.76
C HIS A 100 13.59 -6.61 -5.61
N GLY A 101 14.77 -5.97 -5.68
CA GLY A 101 15.84 -6.38 -6.59
C GLY A 101 15.34 -6.48 -8.04
N ASP A 102 15.56 -7.62 -8.66
CA ASP A 102 15.14 -7.90 -10.05
C ASP A 102 13.74 -8.53 -10.15
N VAL A 103 13.05 -8.75 -9.02
CA VAL A 103 11.73 -9.42 -8.99
C VAL A 103 10.63 -8.38 -8.83
N SER A 104 9.66 -8.39 -9.75
CA SER A 104 8.45 -7.56 -9.70
C SER A 104 7.21 -8.45 -9.74
N ARG A 105 6.32 -8.26 -8.76
CA ARG A 105 5.12 -9.10 -8.59
C ARG A 105 3.85 -8.25 -8.55
N ALA A 106 2.83 -8.75 -9.24
CA ALA A 106 1.46 -8.26 -9.17
C ALA A 106 0.64 -9.10 -8.19
N TYR A 107 -0.05 -8.43 -7.28
CA TYR A 107 -1.00 -9.04 -6.34
C TYR A 107 -2.40 -8.49 -6.65
N PRO A 108 -3.23 -9.23 -7.42
CA PRO A 108 -4.52 -8.73 -7.85
C PRO A 108 -5.48 -8.48 -6.68
N LEU A 109 -6.15 -7.32 -6.68
CA LEU A 109 -7.19 -7.04 -5.68
C LEU A 109 -8.36 -8.02 -5.80
N SER A 110 -8.55 -8.61 -6.98
CA SER A 110 -9.48 -9.71 -7.24
C SER A 110 -9.22 -10.97 -6.40
N ILE A 111 -8.00 -11.17 -5.90
CA ILE A 111 -7.64 -12.20 -4.91
C ILE A 111 -7.66 -11.61 -3.51
N LEU A 112 -6.98 -10.48 -3.29
CA LEU A 112 -6.80 -9.88 -1.97
C LEU A 112 -8.11 -9.47 -1.31
N ILE A 113 -9.17 -9.14 -2.05
CA ILE A 113 -10.50 -8.87 -1.49
C ILE A 113 -11.12 -10.08 -0.75
N TRP A 114 -10.62 -11.30 -1.01
CA TRP A 114 -11.07 -12.55 -0.40
C TRP A 114 -10.11 -13.12 0.65
N HIS A 115 -8.89 -12.59 0.72
CA HIS A 115 -7.79 -13.14 1.52
C HIS A 115 -7.16 -12.11 2.47
N GLU A 116 -7.28 -10.82 2.16
CA GLU A 116 -6.78 -9.64 2.88
C GLU A 116 -5.25 -9.58 3.09
N ILE A 117 -4.55 -10.71 3.17
CA ILE A 117 -3.13 -10.82 3.49
C ILE A 117 -2.48 -11.89 2.60
N VAL A 118 -1.34 -11.57 2.01
CA VAL A 118 -0.40 -12.51 1.38
C VAL A 118 0.93 -12.37 2.09
N ASN A 119 1.42 -13.45 2.70
CA ASN A 119 2.76 -13.51 3.30
C ASN A 119 3.71 -14.08 2.24
N ASP A 120 4.56 -13.22 1.67
CA ASP A 120 5.46 -13.56 0.56
C ASP A 120 6.94 -13.29 0.88
N GLU A 121 7.84 -13.81 0.07
CA GLU A 121 9.26 -13.46 0.03
C GLU A 121 9.62 -13.06 -1.40
N VAL A 122 10.00 -11.79 -1.60
CA VAL A 122 10.34 -11.21 -2.91
C VAL A 122 11.82 -10.91 -2.93
N ASP A 123 12.56 -11.63 -3.79
CA ASP A 123 14.03 -11.56 -3.86
C ASP A 123 14.72 -11.63 -2.48
N GLY A 124 14.25 -12.56 -1.64
CA GLY A 124 14.77 -12.76 -0.27
C GLY A 124 14.27 -11.77 0.78
N GLN A 125 13.47 -10.75 0.41
CA GLN A 125 12.83 -9.84 1.35
C GLN A 125 11.47 -10.39 1.82
N PRO A 126 11.28 -10.72 3.11
CA PRO A 126 10.00 -11.15 3.63
C PRO A 126 9.01 -9.99 3.69
N VAL A 127 7.88 -10.10 2.98
CA VAL A 127 6.87 -9.04 2.89
C VAL A 127 5.45 -9.54 3.17
N SER A 128 4.63 -8.68 3.76
CA SER A 128 3.19 -8.90 3.92
C SER A 128 2.45 -7.93 3.02
N ILE A 129 1.81 -8.44 1.98
CA ILE A 129 0.96 -7.66 1.07
C ILE A 129 -0.46 -7.69 1.62
N THR A 130 -1.02 -6.53 1.92
CA THR A 130 -2.31 -6.43 2.61
C THR A 130 -3.30 -5.56 1.86
N PHE A 131 -4.59 -5.91 1.94
CA PHE A 131 -5.69 -5.11 1.41
C PHE A 131 -6.89 -5.15 2.36
N CYS A 132 -7.27 -4.00 2.91
CA CYS A 132 -8.56 -3.84 3.58
C CYS A 132 -9.61 -3.29 2.60
N PRO A 133 -10.59 -4.11 2.14
CA PRO A 133 -11.62 -3.61 1.22
C PRO A 133 -12.56 -2.59 1.88
N LEU A 134 -12.69 -2.60 3.21
CA LEU A 134 -13.55 -1.67 3.91
C LEU A 134 -12.98 -0.25 3.98
N CYS A 135 -11.66 -0.11 3.91
CA CYS A 135 -10.95 1.16 3.93
C CYS A 135 -10.31 1.52 2.59
N ASN A 136 -10.42 0.63 1.58
CA ASN A 136 -9.59 0.63 0.38
C ASN A 136 -8.10 0.75 0.76
N ALA A 137 -7.59 -0.03 1.71
CA ALA A 137 -6.22 0.15 2.17
C ALA A 137 -5.29 -0.94 1.65
N SER A 138 -4.53 -0.63 0.60
CA SER A 138 -3.44 -1.46 0.06
C SER A 138 -2.12 -1.06 0.71
N ILE A 139 -1.51 -1.95 1.49
CA ILE A 139 -0.28 -1.65 2.24
C ILE A 139 0.66 -2.85 2.21
N VAL A 140 1.96 -2.59 2.03
CA VAL A 140 3.01 -3.60 2.12
C VAL A 140 3.89 -3.35 3.34
N PHE A 141 4.12 -4.40 4.12
CA PHE A 141 4.99 -4.36 5.30
C PHE A 141 6.21 -5.27 5.15
N ASP A 142 7.35 -4.86 5.69
CA ASP A 142 8.45 -5.77 6.01
C ASP A 142 8.03 -6.69 7.16
N ARG A 143 8.13 -8.00 6.93
CA ARG A 143 7.84 -9.02 7.96
C ARG A 143 9.01 -9.31 8.87
N ASN A 144 10.22 -8.86 8.53
CA ASN A 144 11.38 -9.00 9.41
C ASN A 144 11.30 -7.96 10.52
N PHE A 145 10.82 -8.38 11.67
CA PHE A 145 10.66 -7.54 12.85
C PHE A 145 11.62 -7.99 13.94
N ASN A 146 12.58 -7.13 14.30
CA ASN A 146 13.60 -7.41 15.32
C ASN A 146 14.39 -8.73 15.08
N GLY A 147 14.70 -9.04 13.82
CA GLY A 147 15.44 -10.24 13.43
C GLY A 147 14.60 -11.52 13.40
N GLN A 148 13.28 -11.40 13.53
CA GLN A 148 12.33 -12.50 13.41
C GLN A 148 11.37 -12.22 12.25
N VAL A 149 11.23 -13.17 11.33
CA VAL A 149 10.19 -13.11 10.30
C VAL A 149 8.83 -13.42 10.93
N LEU A 150 7.91 -12.48 10.82
CA LEU A 150 6.52 -12.60 11.29
C LEU A 150 5.62 -13.15 10.18
N ASP A 151 4.66 -13.98 10.55
CA ASP A 151 3.59 -14.45 9.66
C ASP A 151 2.26 -13.88 10.12
N PHE A 152 1.59 -13.14 9.24
CA PHE A 152 0.37 -12.44 9.60
C PHE A 152 -0.88 -13.23 9.23
N GLY A 153 -1.84 -13.26 10.14
CA GLY A 153 -3.20 -13.76 9.91
C GLY A 153 -4.25 -12.69 10.24
N THR A 154 -5.51 -12.99 9.96
CA THR A 154 -6.63 -12.09 10.24
C THR A 154 -7.20 -12.35 11.63
N THR A 155 -7.45 -11.31 12.43
CA THR A 155 -8.07 -11.50 13.74
C THR A 155 -9.58 -11.70 13.68
N GLY A 156 -10.22 -11.28 12.58
CA GLY A 156 -11.67 -11.11 12.50
C GLY A 156 -12.19 -9.87 13.25
N ARG A 157 -11.28 -9.00 13.71
CA ARG A 157 -11.58 -7.75 14.40
C ARG A 157 -11.24 -6.55 13.54
N LEU A 158 -11.96 -5.45 13.79
CA LEU A 158 -11.80 -4.19 13.10
C LEU A 158 -11.64 -3.04 14.10
N ARG A 159 -10.95 -1.98 13.70
CA ARG A 159 -10.94 -0.68 14.38
C ARG A 159 -11.03 0.42 13.33
N ASN A 160 -11.98 1.35 13.48
CA ASN A 160 -12.31 2.34 12.45
C ASN A 160 -12.60 1.72 11.07
N SER A 161 -13.27 0.56 11.06
CA SER A 161 -13.48 -0.32 9.88
C SER A 161 -12.23 -1.01 9.33
N ASP A 162 -11.04 -0.58 9.72
CA ASP A 162 -9.79 -1.16 9.27
C ASP A 162 -9.53 -2.52 9.93
N LEU A 163 -8.91 -3.42 9.16
CA LEU A 163 -8.63 -4.77 9.63
C LEU A 163 -7.53 -4.77 10.69
N ILE A 164 -7.69 -5.63 11.69
CA ILE A 164 -6.65 -5.90 12.67
C ILE A 164 -6.00 -7.24 12.31
N MET A 165 -4.71 -7.21 11.99
CA MET A 165 -3.89 -8.39 11.75
C MET A 165 -3.40 -8.96 13.08
N TYR A 166 -2.87 -10.18 13.08
CA TYR A 166 -2.04 -10.67 14.17
C TYR A 166 -0.83 -11.42 13.63
N ASP A 167 0.31 -11.36 14.31
CA ASP A 167 1.45 -12.23 13.99
C ASP A 167 1.34 -13.57 14.72
N ARG A 168 1.68 -14.67 14.07
CA ARG A 168 1.55 -16.03 14.66
C ARG A 168 2.61 -16.34 15.70
N GLN A 169 3.71 -15.59 15.72
CA GLN A 169 4.88 -15.82 16.57
C GLN A 169 4.63 -15.37 18.00
N THR A 170 3.93 -14.26 18.18
CA THR A 170 3.70 -13.61 19.47
C THR A 170 2.22 -13.32 19.73
N GLU A 171 1.39 -13.46 18.70
CA GLU A 171 -0.02 -13.11 18.70
C GLU A 171 -0.26 -11.67 19.13
N THR A 172 0.68 -10.76 18.81
CA THR A 172 0.42 -9.32 18.87
C THR A 172 -0.59 -8.99 17.78
N TRP A 173 -1.54 -8.13 18.11
CA TRP A 173 -2.50 -7.59 17.15
C TRP A 173 -1.95 -6.29 16.58
N TRP A 174 -1.97 -6.18 15.26
CA TRP A 174 -1.40 -5.07 14.50
C TRP A 174 -2.49 -4.37 13.71
N GLN A 175 -2.59 -3.04 13.82
CA GLN A 175 -3.50 -2.25 12.99
C GLN A 175 -2.95 -2.19 11.57
N GLN A 176 -3.71 -2.65 10.57
CA GLN A 176 -3.20 -2.68 9.19
C GLN A 176 -2.97 -1.28 8.63
N PHE A 177 -3.88 -0.34 8.88
CA PHE A 177 -3.78 1.03 8.36
C PHE A 177 -2.50 1.75 8.82
N THR A 178 -2.10 1.55 10.09
CA THR A 178 -0.99 2.29 10.69
C THR A 178 0.25 1.45 10.87
N GLY A 179 0.19 0.12 10.74
CA GLY A 179 1.30 -0.80 11.01
C GLY A 179 1.65 -0.96 12.49
N GLU A 180 0.89 -0.35 13.39
CA GLU A 180 1.20 -0.33 14.82
C GLU A 180 0.73 -1.60 15.53
N GLY A 181 1.55 -2.14 16.43
CA GLY A 181 1.13 -3.16 17.38
C GLY A 181 0.20 -2.53 18.42
N ILE A 182 -1.08 -2.91 18.44
CA ILE A 182 -2.10 -2.28 19.29
C ILE A 182 -2.46 -3.10 20.53
N VAL A 183 -2.22 -4.41 20.53
CA VAL A 183 -2.48 -5.31 21.67
C VAL A 183 -1.44 -6.43 21.68
N GLY A 184 -0.83 -6.75 22.83
CA GLY A 184 0.10 -7.87 22.95
C GLY A 184 1.54 -7.47 23.20
N LYS A 185 2.45 -8.39 22.87
CA LYS A 185 3.88 -8.28 23.21
C LYS A 185 4.51 -7.03 22.59
N TYR A 186 4.22 -6.77 21.32
CA TYR A 186 4.73 -5.62 20.57
C TYR A 186 3.76 -4.44 20.57
N ALA A 187 2.89 -4.31 21.58
CA ALA A 187 2.04 -3.13 21.73
C ALA A 187 2.90 -1.85 21.83
N GLY A 188 2.62 -0.85 20.98
CA GLY A 188 3.37 0.40 20.84
C GLY A 188 4.56 0.34 19.88
N GLU A 189 4.81 -0.81 19.25
CA GLU A 189 5.83 -0.96 18.21
C GLU A 189 5.24 -0.73 16.81
N GLN A 190 6.10 -0.45 15.84
CA GLN A 190 5.71 -0.05 14.49
C GLN A 190 6.30 -0.99 13.42
N LEU A 191 5.47 -1.55 12.55
CA LEU A 191 5.95 -2.26 11.36
C LEU A 191 6.54 -1.27 10.36
N ARG A 192 7.56 -1.74 9.63
CA ARG A 192 8.17 -0.96 8.55
C ARG A 192 7.33 -1.10 7.28
N PHE A 193 6.81 0.02 6.80
CA PHE A 193 6.15 0.13 5.51
C PHE A 193 7.16 -0.02 4.38
N LEU A 194 6.72 -0.62 3.28
CA LEU A 194 7.44 -0.69 2.03
C LEU A 194 6.60 -0.04 0.94
N THR A 195 7.23 0.79 0.12
CA THR A 195 6.54 1.48 -0.96
C THR A 195 6.00 0.47 -1.98
N SER A 196 4.72 0.59 -2.29
CA SER A 196 3.99 -0.19 -3.27
C SER A 196 3.03 0.73 -4.03
N GLN A 197 2.55 0.30 -5.19
CA GLN A 197 1.60 1.07 -5.99
C GLN A 197 0.43 0.20 -6.40
N VAL A 198 -0.76 0.79 -6.54
CA VAL A 198 -1.91 0.11 -7.17
C VAL A 198 -2.00 0.59 -8.61
N LEU A 199 -1.88 -0.35 -9.54
CA LEU A 199 -1.86 -0.06 -10.98
C LEU A 199 -2.84 -0.95 -11.72
N SER A 200 -3.10 -0.60 -12.98
CA SER A 200 -3.87 -1.47 -13.86
C SER A 200 -3.01 -2.68 -14.24
N TRP A 201 -3.65 -3.82 -14.50
CA TRP A 201 -2.96 -5.01 -15.00
C TRP A 201 -2.18 -4.71 -16.28
N LYS A 202 -2.72 -3.86 -17.15
CA LYS A 202 -2.03 -3.37 -18.35
C LYS A 202 -0.74 -2.62 -18.01
N ASP A 203 -0.79 -1.65 -17.11
CA ASP A 203 0.39 -0.85 -16.74
C ASP A 203 1.48 -1.72 -16.11
N PHE A 204 1.08 -2.70 -15.28
CA PHE A 204 2.02 -3.67 -14.72
C PHE A 204 2.73 -4.46 -15.82
N LYS A 205 1.98 -5.03 -16.78
CA LYS A 205 2.56 -5.82 -17.89
C LYS A 205 3.48 -4.99 -18.77
N ASP A 206 3.08 -3.77 -19.09
CA ASP A 206 3.83 -2.88 -19.97
C ASP A 206 5.19 -2.52 -19.35
N ALA A 207 5.24 -2.29 -18.04
CA ALA A 207 6.47 -1.92 -17.34
C ALA A 207 7.31 -3.11 -16.84
N HIS A 208 6.69 -4.26 -16.61
CA HIS A 208 7.35 -5.45 -16.08
C HIS A 208 7.10 -6.67 -16.97
N PRO A 209 7.69 -6.73 -18.17
CA PRO A 209 7.46 -7.83 -19.11
C PRO A 209 7.94 -9.20 -18.60
N GLU A 210 8.86 -9.22 -17.64
CA GLU A 210 9.34 -10.42 -16.93
C GLU A 210 8.68 -10.60 -15.54
N GLY A 211 7.68 -9.78 -15.23
CA GLY A 211 6.96 -9.82 -13.96
C GLY A 211 6.12 -11.09 -13.79
N GLU A 212 5.78 -11.38 -12.55
CA GLU A 212 4.91 -12.51 -12.20
C GLU A 212 3.63 -12.01 -11.52
N VAL A 213 2.55 -12.78 -11.63
CA VAL A 213 1.27 -12.46 -10.97
C VAL A 213 0.89 -13.56 -10.00
N LEU A 214 0.34 -13.18 -8.84
CA LEU A 214 -0.18 -14.13 -7.86
C LEU A 214 -1.27 -15.00 -8.50
N SER A 215 -1.03 -16.31 -8.56
CA SER A 215 -2.00 -17.27 -9.05
C SER A 215 -3.17 -17.42 -8.07
N ARG A 216 -4.35 -17.73 -8.61
CA ARG A 216 -5.57 -17.93 -7.82
C ARG A 216 -5.40 -19.08 -6.81
N PRO A 217 -5.50 -18.82 -5.49
CA PRO A 217 -5.43 -19.90 -4.51
C PRO A 217 -6.52 -20.95 -4.75
N ASN A 218 -6.20 -22.22 -4.53
CA ASN A 218 -7.13 -23.35 -4.71
C ASN A 218 -8.21 -23.40 -3.61
N MET A 219 -9.10 -22.40 -3.63
CA MET A 219 -10.19 -22.19 -2.68
C MET A 219 -11.46 -21.84 -3.47
N PRO A 220 -12.66 -22.20 -2.98
CA PRO A 220 -13.91 -21.92 -3.67
C PRO A 220 -14.32 -20.45 -3.49
N ARG A 221 -13.57 -19.54 -4.12
CA ARG A 221 -13.81 -18.09 -4.16
C ARG A 221 -14.12 -17.63 -5.58
N ASN A 222 -14.93 -16.59 -5.68
CA ASN A 222 -15.26 -15.95 -6.95
C ASN A 222 -14.24 -14.84 -7.24
N TYR A 223 -12.98 -15.20 -7.50
CA TYR A 223 -11.97 -14.21 -7.87
C TYR A 223 -12.43 -13.43 -9.12
N GLY A 224 -12.19 -12.11 -9.09
CA GLY A 224 -12.70 -11.16 -10.09
C GLY A 224 -14.07 -10.56 -9.75
N TYR A 225 -14.75 -11.10 -8.73
CA TYR A 225 -16.02 -10.54 -8.23
C TYR A 225 -15.83 -9.82 -6.89
N ASN A 226 -16.49 -8.68 -6.76
CA ASN A 226 -16.52 -7.84 -5.57
C ASN A 226 -17.71 -8.23 -4.67
N PRO A 227 -17.48 -8.67 -3.41
CA PRO A 227 -18.55 -8.94 -2.45
C PRO A 227 -19.13 -7.67 -1.81
N TYR A 228 -18.54 -6.50 -2.02
CA TYR A 228 -18.92 -5.18 -1.50
C TYR A 228 -19.45 -4.26 -2.61
N VAL A 229 -20.43 -4.72 -3.39
CA VAL A 229 -20.97 -3.96 -4.54
C VAL A 229 -21.48 -2.57 -4.11
N GLY A 230 -21.02 -1.53 -4.82
CA GLY A 230 -21.36 -0.13 -4.60
C GLY A 230 -20.68 0.51 -3.40
N TYR A 231 -19.75 -0.18 -2.74
CA TYR A 231 -19.10 0.32 -1.54
C TYR A 231 -18.21 1.55 -1.80
N ASP A 232 -17.64 1.64 -3.00
CA ASP A 232 -16.85 2.79 -3.49
C ASP A 232 -17.64 4.11 -3.64
N SER A 233 -18.93 4.11 -3.31
CA SER A 233 -19.79 5.29 -3.26
C SER A 233 -20.64 5.35 -1.97
N THR A 234 -20.28 4.56 -0.95
CA THR A 234 -21.08 4.49 0.28
C THR A 234 -21.05 5.79 1.07
N SER A 235 -22.22 6.21 1.55
CA SER A 235 -22.34 7.27 2.57
C SER A 235 -22.33 6.72 4.00
N ARG A 236 -22.30 5.39 4.16
CA ARG A 236 -22.35 4.69 5.44
C ARG A 236 -21.27 3.61 5.45
N PRO A 237 -20.05 3.96 5.86
CA PRO A 237 -18.96 2.99 5.96
C PRO A 237 -19.33 1.82 6.87
N PHE A 238 -18.94 0.61 6.46
CA PHE A 238 -19.31 -0.62 7.17
C PHE A 238 -18.56 -0.70 8.51
N LEU A 239 -19.29 -0.97 9.61
CA LEU A 239 -18.73 -1.09 10.96
C LEU A 239 -17.86 0.10 11.41
N PHE A 240 -18.16 1.30 10.91
CA PHE A 240 -17.61 2.55 11.41
C PHE A 240 -18.52 3.13 12.49
N GLN A 241 -17.99 3.34 13.70
CA GLN A 241 -18.76 3.89 14.83
C GLN A 241 -18.55 5.39 15.07
N GLY A 242 -17.55 5.99 14.42
CA GLY A 242 -17.29 7.42 14.50
C GLY A 242 -18.28 8.27 13.70
N THR A 243 -18.16 9.59 13.82
CA THR A 243 -18.80 10.51 12.87
C THR A 243 -17.83 10.74 11.72
N PRO A 244 -18.18 10.39 10.46
CA PRO A 244 -17.29 10.66 9.33
C PRO A 244 -16.97 12.15 9.24
N ASP A 245 -15.72 12.48 8.92
CA ASP A 245 -15.29 13.86 8.72
C ASP A 245 -16.04 14.46 7.51
N ALA A 246 -16.75 15.56 7.75
CA ALA A 246 -17.66 16.16 6.79
C ALA A 246 -16.97 16.97 5.68
N ARG A 247 -15.63 17.09 5.68
CA ARG A 247 -14.88 17.81 4.64
C ARG A 247 -15.00 17.14 3.26
N LEU A 248 -15.13 15.82 3.20
CA LEU A 248 -15.37 15.05 1.98
C LEU A 248 -16.43 13.98 2.21
N ALA A 249 -16.93 13.38 1.12
CA ALA A 249 -17.79 12.21 1.21
C ALA A 249 -17.03 11.04 1.87
N PRO A 250 -17.67 10.16 2.66
CA PRO A 250 -16.97 9.11 3.40
C PRO A 250 -16.11 8.19 2.51
N ALA A 251 -16.67 7.70 1.40
CA ALA A 251 -15.98 6.85 0.43
C ALA A 251 -15.25 7.63 -0.68
N GLU A 252 -15.06 8.94 -0.52
CA GLU A 252 -14.18 9.69 -1.41
C GLU A 252 -12.77 9.09 -1.32
N ARG A 253 -12.13 8.87 -2.48
CA ARG A 253 -10.76 8.38 -2.54
C ARG A 253 -9.81 9.54 -2.32
N VAL A 254 -8.85 9.33 -1.44
CA VAL A 254 -7.78 10.29 -1.19
C VAL A 254 -6.43 9.59 -1.31
N LEU A 255 -5.47 10.30 -1.89
CA LEU A 255 -4.07 10.00 -1.73
C LEU A 255 -3.60 10.68 -0.45
N GLY A 256 -3.05 9.91 0.48
CA GLY A 256 -2.54 10.37 1.75
C GLY A 256 -1.02 10.37 1.78
N LEU A 257 -0.44 11.44 2.32
CA LEU A 257 0.98 11.52 2.67
C LEU A 257 1.12 11.84 4.15
N THR A 258 2.18 11.32 4.76
CA THR A 258 2.51 11.55 6.17
C THR A 258 3.99 11.88 6.34
N THR A 259 4.28 12.63 7.40
CA THR A 259 5.58 12.68 8.07
C THR A 259 5.39 12.25 9.53
N GLU A 260 6.44 12.27 10.35
CA GLU A 260 6.32 12.06 11.79
C GLU A 260 5.30 12.99 12.49
N THR A 261 5.02 14.17 11.90
CA THR A 261 4.24 15.21 12.59
C THR A 261 3.08 15.77 11.77
N GLU A 262 3.06 15.53 10.46
CA GLU A 262 2.10 16.12 9.53
C GLU A 262 1.45 15.05 8.68
N ALA A 263 0.23 15.31 8.23
CA ALA A 263 -0.47 14.45 7.29
C ALA A 263 -1.26 15.34 6.31
N ILE A 264 -1.26 15.00 5.03
CA ILE A 264 -2.04 15.69 4.01
C ILE A 264 -2.79 14.68 3.14
N ALA A 265 -4.02 15.02 2.76
CA ALA A 265 -4.84 14.26 1.84
C ALA A 265 -5.10 15.04 0.55
N TYR A 266 -4.99 14.36 -0.59
CA TYR A 266 -5.31 14.86 -1.91
C TYR A 266 -6.55 14.11 -2.43
N PRO A 267 -7.70 14.77 -2.64
CA PRO A 267 -8.85 14.15 -3.28
C PRO A 267 -8.49 13.64 -4.67
N PHE A 268 -8.87 12.40 -4.98
CA PHE A 268 -8.61 11.82 -6.31
C PHE A 268 -9.22 12.66 -7.42
N GLN A 269 -10.40 13.26 -7.21
CA GLN A 269 -10.99 14.18 -8.19
C GLN A 269 -10.05 15.33 -8.55
N ALA A 270 -9.35 15.92 -7.57
CA ALA A 270 -8.42 17.02 -7.83
C ALA A 270 -7.17 16.53 -8.60
N LEU A 271 -6.72 15.31 -8.32
CA LEU A 271 -5.61 14.67 -9.03
C LEU A 271 -5.99 14.31 -10.47
N GLU A 272 -7.19 13.78 -10.68
CA GLU A 272 -7.76 13.46 -11.99
C GLU A 272 -7.87 14.72 -12.87
N GLU A 273 -8.42 15.80 -12.33
CA GLU A 273 -8.60 17.06 -13.05
C GLU A 273 -7.26 17.71 -13.45
N ALA A 274 -6.22 17.55 -12.63
CA ALA A 274 -4.89 18.12 -12.88
C ALA A 274 -4.01 17.22 -13.77
N GLY A 275 -4.15 15.90 -13.67
CA GLY A 275 -3.27 14.88 -14.27
C GLY A 275 -1.88 14.81 -13.63
N VAL A 276 -1.30 15.97 -13.29
CA VAL A 276 -0.09 16.10 -12.47
C VAL A 276 -0.27 17.23 -11.46
N VAL A 277 0.04 16.95 -10.19
CA VAL A 277 0.18 17.98 -9.14
C VAL A 277 1.65 18.07 -8.73
N HIS A 278 2.18 19.29 -8.63
CA HIS A 278 3.47 19.55 -8.00
C HIS A 278 3.23 20.18 -6.64
N ASP A 279 3.88 19.67 -5.60
CA ASP A 279 3.74 20.19 -4.23
C ASP A 279 5.07 20.07 -3.47
N SER A 280 5.12 20.59 -2.25
CA SER A 280 6.23 20.46 -1.32
C SER A 280 5.71 19.99 0.04
N PHE A 281 6.14 18.80 0.48
CA PHE A 281 5.68 18.21 1.73
C PHE A 281 6.83 17.51 2.45
N GLY A 282 6.95 17.72 3.77
CA GLY A 282 8.07 17.18 4.54
C GLY A 282 9.46 17.66 4.08
N GLY A 283 9.54 18.79 3.36
CA GLY A 283 10.77 19.30 2.76
C GLY A 283 11.21 18.60 1.48
N VAL A 284 10.36 17.74 0.91
CA VAL A 284 10.58 17.06 -0.37
C VAL A 284 9.73 17.73 -1.44
N GLU A 285 10.32 18.00 -2.60
CA GLU A 285 9.63 18.51 -3.78
C GLU A 285 8.99 17.34 -4.54
N LEU A 286 7.65 17.35 -4.63
CA LEU A 286 6.84 16.24 -5.08
C LEU A 286 6.27 16.46 -6.48
N ALA A 287 6.18 15.38 -7.24
CA ALA A 287 5.26 15.24 -8.36
C ALA A 287 4.30 14.09 -8.08
N ILE A 288 2.99 14.38 -8.14
CA ILE A 288 1.91 13.40 -7.98
C ILE A 288 1.30 13.20 -9.36
N PHE A 289 1.41 11.97 -9.87
CA PHE A 289 0.87 11.57 -11.17
C PHE A 289 -0.51 10.94 -10.98
N HIS A 290 -1.41 11.22 -11.91
CA HIS A 290 -2.66 10.52 -12.06
C HIS A 290 -2.80 9.99 -13.49
N LYS A 291 -3.11 8.70 -13.63
CA LYS A 291 -3.32 8.04 -14.91
C LYS A 291 -4.64 7.28 -14.92
N ALA A 292 -5.53 7.60 -15.86
CA ALA A 292 -6.78 6.87 -16.06
C ALA A 292 -6.54 5.42 -16.53
N GLY A 293 -7.54 4.55 -16.41
CA GLY A 293 -7.49 3.15 -16.84
C GLY A 293 -7.40 2.13 -15.71
N LEU A 294 -7.73 2.52 -14.48
CA LEU A 294 -7.77 1.63 -13.33
C LEU A 294 -9.21 1.44 -12.86
N ALA A 295 -9.73 0.21 -12.90
CA ALA A 295 -11.07 -0.07 -12.42
C ALA A 295 -11.13 -0.12 -10.88
N SER A 296 -12.19 0.43 -10.30
CA SER A 296 -12.46 0.28 -8.87
C SER A 296 -12.82 -1.15 -8.50
N ALA A 297 -12.06 -1.76 -7.58
CA ALA A 297 -12.36 -3.07 -7.01
C ALA A 297 -13.65 -3.12 -6.17
N LEU A 298 -14.21 -1.96 -5.81
CA LEU A 298 -15.29 -1.83 -4.81
C LEU A 298 -16.58 -1.21 -5.38
N ASP A 299 -16.63 -0.95 -6.69
CA ASP A 299 -17.77 -0.33 -7.36
C ASP A 299 -18.76 -1.37 -7.91
N SER A 300 -18.42 -2.05 -8.99
CA SER A 300 -19.28 -3.05 -9.66
C SER A 300 -19.14 -4.45 -9.05
N SER A 301 -20.06 -5.36 -9.41
CA SER A 301 -19.99 -6.77 -8.98
C SER A 301 -18.87 -7.56 -9.66
N VAL A 302 -18.55 -7.21 -10.91
CA VAL A 302 -17.35 -7.67 -11.62
C VAL A 302 -16.35 -6.53 -11.55
N ILE A 303 -15.14 -6.79 -11.04
CA ILE A 303 -14.14 -5.75 -10.74
C ILE A 303 -13.75 -4.98 -12.00
N SER A 304 -13.46 -5.66 -13.11
CA SER A 304 -13.13 -5.04 -14.39
C SER A 304 -14.24 -4.16 -15.01
N LYS A 305 -15.45 -4.18 -14.43
CA LYS A 305 -16.58 -3.31 -14.82
C LYS A 305 -16.80 -2.16 -13.82
N GLY A 306 -15.95 -2.02 -12.82
CA GLY A 306 -15.97 -0.87 -11.94
C GLY A 306 -15.70 0.42 -12.72
N ARG A 307 -16.21 1.54 -12.21
CA ARG A 307 -15.83 2.86 -12.69
C ARG A 307 -14.31 3.01 -12.72
N ASP A 308 -13.82 3.79 -13.68
CA ASP A 308 -12.44 4.22 -13.70
C ASP A 308 -12.20 5.15 -12.50
N ILE A 309 -11.15 4.86 -11.73
CA ILE A 309 -10.70 5.65 -10.60
C ILE A 309 -9.31 6.23 -10.83
N GLY A 310 -8.63 5.82 -11.90
CA GLY A 310 -7.23 6.11 -12.15
C GLY A 310 -6.27 5.52 -11.11
N ALA A 311 -5.03 5.35 -11.54
CA ALA A 311 -3.88 5.09 -10.69
C ALA A 311 -3.24 6.42 -10.29
N VAL A 312 -2.69 6.46 -9.09
CA VAL A 312 -1.92 7.59 -8.57
C VAL A 312 -0.55 7.13 -8.11
N ALA A 313 0.45 7.99 -8.24
CA ALA A 313 1.80 7.72 -7.77
C ALA A 313 2.49 9.02 -7.36
N VAL A 314 3.41 8.94 -6.39
CA VAL A 314 4.12 10.11 -5.84
C VAL A 314 5.61 9.92 -5.95
N TYR A 315 6.29 10.96 -6.40
CA TYR A 315 7.72 10.96 -6.64
C TYR A 315 8.39 12.20 -6.09
N GLU A 316 9.64 12.05 -5.64
CA GLU A 316 10.56 13.19 -5.59
C GLU A 316 10.85 13.64 -7.02
N ARG A 317 10.55 14.91 -7.34
CA ARG A 317 10.75 15.45 -8.69
C ARG A 317 12.15 15.99 -8.94
N GLN A 318 13.04 15.86 -7.97
CA GLN A 318 14.45 16.21 -8.09
C GLN A 318 15.23 15.01 -8.66
N VAL A 319 15.83 15.18 -9.84
CA VAL A 319 16.66 14.17 -10.50
C VAL A 319 18.07 14.71 -10.67
N GLY A 320 19.00 14.24 -9.83
CA GLY A 320 20.34 14.81 -9.74
C GLY A 320 20.27 16.28 -9.30
N ASP A 321 20.83 17.19 -10.09
CA ASP A 321 20.80 18.63 -9.80
C ASP A 321 19.58 19.35 -10.43
N GLN A 322 18.70 18.64 -11.12
CA GLN A 322 17.56 19.23 -11.82
C GLN A 322 16.25 18.98 -11.08
N LEU A 323 15.52 20.07 -10.83
CA LEU A 323 14.16 20.03 -10.32
C LEU A 323 13.21 19.98 -11.52
N LEU A 324 12.54 18.84 -11.74
CA LEU A 324 11.72 18.62 -12.92
C LEU A 324 10.29 19.15 -12.74
N THR A 325 9.70 19.58 -13.86
CA THR A 325 8.30 20.00 -13.97
C THR A 325 7.61 19.16 -15.01
N PHE A 326 6.58 18.42 -14.62
CA PHE A 326 5.89 17.47 -15.47
C PHE A 326 4.59 18.02 -16.07
N SER A 327 4.14 17.43 -17.16
CA SER A 327 2.80 17.64 -17.72
C SER A 327 2.25 16.30 -18.23
N PRO A 328 0.95 16.02 -18.03
CA PRO A 328 0.34 14.79 -18.53
C PRO A 328 0.21 14.83 -20.06
N ASN A 329 0.35 13.68 -20.70
CA ASN A 329 0.10 13.46 -22.12
C ASN A 329 -1.21 12.69 -22.33
N ASP A 330 -1.81 12.80 -23.52
CA ASP A 330 -3.10 12.16 -23.86
C ASP A 330 -3.06 10.61 -23.83
N ASP A 331 -1.87 10.02 -23.91
CA ASP A 331 -1.65 8.56 -23.87
C ASP A 331 -1.40 8.01 -22.45
N GLY A 332 -1.49 8.88 -21.43
CA GLY A 332 -1.27 8.53 -20.03
C GLY A 332 0.21 8.46 -19.62
N THR A 333 1.13 8.96 -20.45
CA THR A 333 2.52 9.24 -20.06
C THR A 333 2.68 10.68 -19.56
N PHE A 334 3.86 11.04 -19.07
CA PHE A 334 4.17 12.36 -18.52
C PHE A 334 5.43 12.93 -19.17
N SER A 335 5.45 14.21 -19.55
CA SER A 335 6.62 14.86 -20.13
C SER A 335 7.26 15.83 -19.14
N ASP A 336 8.59 15.81 -18.96
CA ASP A 336 9.29 16.87 -18.20
C ASP A 336 9.68 18.05 -19.11
N ALA A 337 9.55 19.27 -18.59
CA ALA A 337 9.79 20.50 -19.35
C ALA A 337 11.29 20.80 -19.55
N GLU A 338 12.15 20.31 -18.66
CA GLU A 338 13.56 20.65 -18.59
C GLU A 338 14.39 19.90 -19.64
N THR A 339 14.03 18.65 -19.94
CA THR A 339 14.73 17.77 -20.89
C THR A 339 13.84 17.30 -22.04
N GLY A 340 12.52 17.35 -21.87
CA GLY A 340 11.56 16.80 -22.82
C GLY A 340 11.54 15.27 -22.84
N SER A 341 11.93 14.62 -21.74
CA SER A 341 11.80 13.16 -21.62
C SER A 341 10.37 12.77 -21.29
N THR A 342 9.97 11.59 -21.75
CA THR A 342 8.65 11.00 -21.48
C THR A 342 8.79 9.93 -20.41
N TRP A 343 7.88 9.93 -19.45
CA TRP A 343 7.88 9.10 -18.25
C TRP A 343 6.58 8.29 -18.18
N ASP A 344 6.67 7.05 -17.72
CA ASP A 344 5.51 6.23 -17.41
C ASP A 344 4.94 6.55 -16.01
N ILE A 345 3.83 5.88 -15.66
CA ILE A 345 3.18 6.04 -14.34
C ILE A 345 4.04 5.54 -13.19
N LEU A 346 5.07 4.72 -13.46
CA LEU A 346 6.02 4.21 -12.47
C LEU A 346 7.19 5.16 -12.22
N GLY A 347 7.23 6.29 -12.94
CA GLY A 347 8.30 7.26 -12.83
C GLY A 347 9.58 6.79 -13.54
N GLU A 348 9.49 5.88 -14.51
CA GLU A 348 10.60 5.54 -15.38
C GLU A 348 10.54 6.37 -16.67
N ALA A 349 11.66 7.02 -17.03
CA ALA A 349 11.78 7.71 -18.30
C ALA A 349 11.89 6.67 -19.42
N VAL A 350 10.89 6.60 -20.28
CA VAL A 350 10.79 5.63 -21.38
C VAL A 350 11.33 6.18 -22.70
N GLU A 351 11.35 7.51 -22.87
CA GLU A 351 11.86 8.18 -24.07
C GLU A 351 12.58 9.50 -23.73
N GLY A 352 13.49 9.93 -24.59
CA GLY A 352 14.19 11.21 -24.46
C GLY A 352 15.54 11.14 -23.72
N PRO A 353 16.12 12.29 -23.35
CA PRO A 353 17.47 12.36 -22.78
C PRO A 353 17.66 11.59 -21.46
N LEU A 354 16.59 11.41 -20.68
CA LEU A 354 16.65 10.71 -19.39
C LEU A 354 16.24 9.23 -19.47
N THR A 355 16.07 8.64 -20.66
CA THR A 355 15.64 7.23 -20.79
C THR A 355 16.40 6.26 -19.87
N GLY A 356 15.65 5.44 -19.13
CA GLY A 356 16.13 4.47 -18.15
C GLY A 356 16.42 5.06 -16.76
N LYS A 357 16.25 6.37 -16.56
CA LYS A 357 16.23 6.97 -15.23
C LYS A 357 14.88 6.72 -14.55
N LYS A 358 14.93 6.60 -13.23
CA LYS A 358 13.76 6.40 -12.37
C LYS A 358 13.67 7.52 -11.36
N LEU A 359 12.46 8.02 -11.15
CA LEU A 359 12.15 8.90 -10.03
C LEU A 359 12.14 8.11 -8.73
N THR A 360 12.48 8.78 -7.63
CA THR A 360 12.40 8.17 -6.29
C THR A 360 10.93 8.15 -5.85
N PRO A 361 10.30 6.97 -5.68
CA PRO A 361 8.92 6.90 -5.24
C PRO A 361 8.81 7.25 -3.75
N ILE A 362 7.76 7.98 -3.39
CA ILE A 362 7.44 8.36 -2.01
C ILE A 362 6.35 7.43 -1.47
N LEU A 363 6.49 6.99 -0.21
CA LEU A 363 5.45 6.23 0.46
C LEU A 363 4.17 7.07 0.52
N HIS A 364 3.09 6.53 -0.01
CA HIS A 364 1.78 7.17 -0.06
C HIS A 364 0.68 6.13 0.13
N PHE A 365 -0.53 6.62 0.34
CA PHE A 365 -1.66 5.82 0.79
C PHE A 365 -2.93 6.12 0.01
N ASP A 366 -3.46 5.15 -0.72
CA ASP A 366 -4.68 5.34 -1.51
C ASP A 366 -5.89 4.84 -0.71
N HIS A 367 -6.56 5.69 0.06
CA HIS A 367 -7.54 5.25 1.05
C HIS A 367 -8.89 5.93 0.90
N PHE A 368 -9.94 5.35 1.50
CA PHE A 368 -11.18 6.08 1.69
C PHE A 368 -11.03 7.17 2.76
N TRP A 369 -11.60 8.33 2.48
CA TRP A 369 -11.52 9.51 3.34
C TRP A 369 -11.96 9.24 4.77
N PHE A 370 -13.05 8.50 4.98
CA PHE A 370 -13.54 8.24 6.32
C PHE A 370 -12.52 7.50 7.19
N ALA A 371 -11.75 6.59 6.59
CA ALA A 371 -10.72 5.83 7.28
C ALA A 371 -9.50 6.72 7.50
N TRP A 372 -9.02 7.39 6.45
CA TRP A 372 -7.90 8.32 6.54
C TRP A 372 -8.11 9.36 7.64
N ALA A 373 -9.24 10.07 7.64
CA ALA A 373 -9.55 11.09 8.64
C ALA A 373 -9.77 10.53 10.05
N ALA A 374 -10.13 9.25 10.20
CA ALA A 374 -10.26 8.61 11.51
C ALA A 374 -8.90 8.28 12.14
N PHE A 375 -7.88 7.99 11.32
CA PHE A 375 -6.51 7.75 11.78
C PHE A 375 -5.69 9.05 11.84
N PHE A 376 -5.89 9.97 10.90
CA PHE A 376 -5.19 11.25 10.80
C PHE A 376 -6.17 12.44 10.91
N PRO A 377 -6.79 12.69 12.08
CA PRO A 377 -7.86 13.69 12.21
C PRO A 377 -7.39 15.14 12.00
N VAL A 378 -6.09 15.41 12.19
CA VAL A 378 -5.48 16.73 11.95
C VAL A 378 -4.95 16.90 10.53
N THR A 379 -5.21 15.94 9.64
CA THR A 379 -4.72 15.97 8.25
C THR A 379 -5.16 17.25 7.54
N GLU A 380 -4.23 17.87 6.83
CA GLU A 380 -4.50 18.93 5.87
C GLU A 380 -5.23 18.35 4.65
N LEU A 381 -6.02 19.18 3.99
CA LEU A 381 -6.71 18.80 2.76
C LEU A 381 -6.21 19.68 1.64
N TYR A 382 -5.61 19.07 0.63
CA TYR A 382 -5.14 19.77 -0.56
C TYR A 382 -6.30 20.51 -1.23
N SER A 383 -6.05 21.76 -1.59
CA SER A 383 -6.98 22.61 -2.32
C SER A 383 -6.25 23.17 -3.53
N PRO A 384 -6.69 22.87 -4.76
CA PRO A 384 -6.11 23.46 -5.96
C PRO A 384 -6.14 24.99 -5.88
N SER A 385 -5.02 25.64 -6.22
CA SER A 385 -4.88 27.10 -6.23
C SER A 385 -5.53 27.79 -7.43
#